data_AF-A0A7S1KV75-F1
#
_entry.id   AF-A0A7S1KV75-F1
#
_cell.length_a   1.000
_cell.length_b   1.000
_cell.length_c   1.000
_cell.angle_alpha   90.00
_cell.angle_beta   90.00
_cell.angle_gamma   90.00
#
_symmetry.space_group_name_H-M   'P 1'
#
loop_
_entity.id
_entity.type
_entity.pdbx_description
1 polymer ?
#
loop_
_entity_poly.entity_id
_entity_poly.type
_entity_poly.pdbx_seq_one_letter_code
_entity_poly.pdbx_strand_id
1 'polypeptide(L)'
;RQELVKYPRPEGAVKALQDADATKIEGEADSIMVGITEAGKAGDQYRVQLEVKGKWRMVSWEKLETASEDFAKGRYYISASWKNWELEELVEDPAAPGTYSIEAVLLYGAGAFQVVRNEDWAEVF
;
A
#
# COMPACT_ATOMS: atom_id res chain seq x y z
N ARG A 1 7.63 -41.39 16.12
CA ARG A 1 8.48 -41.43 14.92
C ARG A 1 7.57 -41.05 13.75
N GLN A 2 7.52 -39.77 13.37
CA GLN A 2 6.64 -39.27 12.30
C GLN A 2 7.49 -38.93 11.09
N GLU A 3 7.04 -39.35 9.90
CA GLU A 3 7.76 -39.24 8.64
C GLU A 3 7.62 -37.84 8.01
N LEU A 4 8.71 -37.38 7.41
CA LEU A 4 8.78 -36.15 6.62
C LEU A 4 7.95 -36.31 5.33
N VAL A 5 6.84 -35.60 5.25
CA VAL A 5 6.10 -35.45 3.99
C VAL A 5 6.93 -34.56 3.06
N LYS A 6 7.53 -35.17 2.04
CA LYS A 6 8.25 -34.45 0.98
C LYS A 6 7.24 -33.95 -0.06
N TYR A 7 7.11 -32.63 -0.16
CA TYR A 7 6.36 -32.01 -1.26
C TYR A 7 7.23 -32.01 -2.53
N PRO A 8 6.76 -32.57 -3.66
CA PRO A 8 7.48 -32.46 -4.92
C PRO A 8 7.50 -30.98 -5.36
N ARG A 9 8.71 -30.47 -5.54
CA ARG A 9 8.98 -29.13 -6.07
C ARG A 9 8.58 -29.14 -7.56
N PRO A 10 7.72 -28.22 -8.02
CA PRO A 10 7.37 -28.15 -9.44
C PRO A 10 8.62 -27.89 -10.28
N GLU A 11 8.91 -28.77 -11.23
CA GLU A 11 10.15 -28.80 -12.04
C GLU A 11 10.41 -27.50 -12.81
N GLY A 12 9.38 -26.69 -13.06
CA GLY A 12 9.49 -25.39 -13.71
C GLY A 12 10.25 -24.32 -12.90
N ALA A 13 10.40 -24.48 -11.58
CA ALA A 13 11.05 -23.49 -10.72
C ALA A 13 12.59 -23.67 -10.61
N VAL A 14 13.14 -24.78 -11.11
CA VAL A 14 14.56 -25.13 -10.88
C VAL A 14 15.48 -24.54 -11.96
N LYS A 15 14.94 -24.13 -13.11
CA LYS A 15 15.77 -23.69 -14.24
C LYS A 15 16.36 -22.28 -14.09
N ALA A 16 15.97 -21.52 -13.06
CA ALA A 16 16.55 -20.21 -12.74
C ALA A 16 17.59 -20.26 -11.60
N LEU A 17 17.87 -21.45 -11.05
CA LEU A 17 18.70 -21.63 -9.85
C LEU A 17 20.09 -22.23 -10.11
N GLN A 18 20.48 -22.49 -11.37
CA GLN A 18 21.79 -23.09 -11.67
C GLN A 18 22.89 -22.08 -12.03
N ASP A 19 22.58 -20.80 -12.23
CA ASP A 19 23.58 -19.80 -12.67
C ASP A 19 23.90 -18.73 -11.61
N ALA A 20 23.35 -18.81 -10.40
CA ALA A 20 23.65 -17.86 -9.32
C ALA A 20 24.57 -18.49 -8.28
N ASP A 21 25.82 -18.06 -8.36
CA ASP A 21 26.98 -18.39 -7.55
C ASP A 21 26.67 -18.51 -6.05
N ALA A 22 27.08 -19.64 -5.47
CA ALA A 22 26.79 -20.03 -4.09
C ALA A 22 27.71 -19.26 -3.13
N THR A 23 27.30 -18.06 -2.72
CA THR A 23 27.91 -17.39 -1.56
C THR A 23 26.99 -17.48 -0.35
N LYS A 24 27.52 -18.17 0.65
CA LYS A 24 26.98 -18.50 1.98
C LYS A 24 26.55 -17.24 2.74
N ILE A 25 25.26 -17.13 3.11
CA ILE A 25 24.79 -16.18 4.13
C ILE A 25 24.02 -16.97 5.19
N GLU A 26 24.65 -17.14 6.34
CA GLU A 26 24.02 -17.56 7.59
C GLU A 26 23.55 -16.30 8.33
N GLY A 27 22.29 -16.26 8.74
CA GLY A 27 21.80 -15.32 9.74
C GLY A 27 20.78 -14.32 9.21
N GLU A 28 19.70 -14.20 9.99
CA GLU A 28 18.58 -13.28 9.83
C GLU A 28 17.56 -13.70 8.76
N ALA A 29 16.28 -13.64 9.13
CA ALA A 29 15.19 -14.08 8.27
C ALA A 29 15.04 -13.10 7.10
N ASP A 30 15.83 -13.33 6.06
CA ASP A 30 15.70 -12.65 4.78
C ASP A 30 14.29 -12.91 4.25
N SER A 31 13.48 -11.87 4.26
CA SER A 31 12.22 -11.83 3.53
C SER A 31 12.54 -12.00 2.06
N ILE A 32 12.43 -13.23 1.55
CA ILE A 32 12.57 -13.51 0.13
C ILE A 32 11.34 -12.92 -0.57
N MET A 33 11.47 -11.71 -1.11
CA MET A 33 10.53 -11.13 -2.07
C MET A 33 10.62 -11.94 -3.36
N VAL A 34 9.91 -13.07 -3.43
CA VAL A 34 9.79 -13.85 -4.66
C VAL A 34 8.82 -13.13 -5.59
N GLY A 35 9.39 -12.28 -6.45
CA GLY A 35 8.96 -11.92 -7.80
C GLY A 35 7.48 -11.75 -8.08
N ILE A 36 7.01 -10.51 -8.00
CA ILE A 36 6.05 -9.95 -8.98
C ILE A 36 6.49 -8.51 -9.23
N THR A 37 7.06 -8.24 -10.40
CA THR A 37 7.61 -6.94 -10.82
C THR A 37 6.55 -5.96 -11.31
N GLU A 38 5.26 -6.32 -11.25
CA GLU A 38 4.17 -5.40 -11.57
C GLU A 38 3.81 -4.58 -10.34
N ALA A 39 4.20 -3.30 -10.35
CA ALA A 39 3.63 -2.33 -9.44
C ALA A 39 2.10 -2.31 -9.60
N GLY A 40 1.37 -2.46 -8.50
CA GLY A 40 -0.08 -2.36 -8.50
C GLY A 40 -0.54 -0.98 -8.98
N LYS A 41 -1.62 -0.94 -9.76
CA LYS A 41 -2.31 0.29 -10.14
C LYS A 41 -3.44 0.59 -9.15
N ALA A 42 -3.85 1.86 -9.05
CA ALA A 42 -5.06 2.21 -8.32
C ALA A 42 -6.25 1.43 -8.91
N GLY A 43 -7.04 0.79 -8.04
CA GLY A 43 -8.14 -0.08 -8.44
C GLY A 43 -7.78 -1.57 -8.57
N ASP A 44 -6.49 -1.94 -8.56
CA ASP A 44 -6.09 -3.34 -8.55
C ASP A 44 -6.63 -4.04 -7.29
N GLN A 45 -7.29 -5.17 -7.49
CA GLN A 45 -7.81 -5.99 -6.39
C GLN A 45 -6.86 -7.14 -6.09
N TYR A 46 -6.71 -7.44 -4.80
CA TYR A 46 -5.87 -8.53 -4.33
C TYR A 46 -6.66 -9.40 -3.37
N ARG A 47 -6.52 -10.71 -3.52
CA ARG A 47 -6.88 -11.67 -2.49
C ARG A 47 -5.71 -11.80 -1.54
N VAL A 48 -5.91 -11.37 -0.30
CA VAL A 48 -4.94 -11.49 0.78
C VAL A 48 -5.35 -12.66 1.67
N GLN A 49 -4.47 -13.65 1.82
CA GLN A 49 -4.71 -14.79 2.69
C GLN A 49 -3.66 -14.84 3.79
N LEU A 50 -4.10 -14.74 5.03
CA LEU A 50 -3.27 -14.93 6.22
C LEU A 50 -3.47 -16.36 6.74
N GLU A 51 -2.40 -17.15 6.75
CA GLU A 51 -2.37 -18.47 7.36
C GLU A 51 -1.55 -18.44 8.66
N VAL A 52 -2.13 -18.93 9.75
CA VAL A 52 -1.47 -19.00 11.07
C VAL A 52 -1.35 -20.45 11.51
N LYS A 53 -0.11 -20.94 11.67
CA LYS A 53 0.21 -22.29 12.16
C LYS A 53 1.09 -22.20 13.40
N GLY A 54 0.44 -22.11 14.55
CA GLY A 54 1.12 -21.91 15.83
C GLY A 54 1.83 -20.56 15.89
N LYS A 55 3.16 -20.57 16.00
CA LYS A 55 3.98 -19.34 15.99
C LYS A 55 4.26 -18.79 14.59
N TRP A 56 3.95 -19.54 13.54
CA TRP A 56 4.23 -19.16 12.16
C TRP A 56 3.04 -18.43 11.54
N ARG A 57 3.31 -17.32 10.86
CA ARG A 57 2.34 -16.54 10.10
C ARG A 57 2.84 -16.41 8.67
N MET A 58 1.98 -16.66 7.71
CA MET A 58 2.26 -16.51 6.28
C MET A 58 1.16 -15.65 5.67
N VAL A 59 1.56 -14.64 4.89
CA VAL A 59 0.63 -13.85 4.08
C VAL A 59 0.90 -14.14 2.62
N SER A 60 -0.10 -14.63 1.90
CA SER A 60 -0.06 -14.73 0.45
C SER A 60 -0.96 -13.67 -0.18
N TRP A 61 -0.51 -13.14 -1.31
CA TRP A 61 -1.19 -12.13 -2.10
C TRP A 61 -1.40 -12.70 -3.49
N GLU A 62 -2.63 -12.66 -3.99
CA GLU A 62 -2.98 -13.05 -5.35
C GLU A 62 -3.66 -11.85 -6.01
N LYS A 63 -3.04 -11.29 -7.06
CA LYS A 63 -3.66 -10.22 -7.85
C LYS A 63 -4.86 -10.81 -8.60
N LEU A 64 -6.02 -10.19 -8.44
CA LEU A 64 -7.25 -10.61 -9.11
C LEU A 64 -7.34 -9.93 -10.47
N GLU A 65 -7.82 -10.66 -11.48
CA GLU A 65 -8.20 -10.09 -12.78
C GLU A 65 -9.50 -9.31 -12.61
N THR A 66 -9.43 -8.14 -11.98
CA THR A 66 -10.56 -7.23 -11.89
C THR A 66 -10.02 -5.82 -12.08
N ALA A 67 -10.19 -5.31 -13.29
CA ALA A 67 -9.97 -3.90 -13.60
C ALA A 67 -11.22 -3.12 -13.17
N SER A 68 -11.36 -2.88 -11.86
CA SER A 68 -12.32 -1.87 -11.42
C SER A 68 -11.68 -0.52 -11.70
N GLU A 69 -12.15 0.16 -12.74
CA GLU A 69 -11.82 1.57 -12.97
C GLU A 69 -12.46 2.48 -11.90
N ASP A 70 -13.43 1.95 -11.16
CA ASP A 70 -14.04 2.60 -10.01
C ASP A 70 -13.23 2.26 -8.75
N PHE A 71 -12.33 3.16 -8.40
CA PHE A 71 -11.64 3.16 -7.11
C PHE A 71 -12.09 4.37 -6.31
N ALA A 72 -12.18 4.20 -4.99
CA ALA A 72 -12.58 5.27 -4.09
C ALA A 72 -11.67 6.48 -4.27
N LYS A 73 -12.23 7.60 -4.73
CA LYS A 73 -11.54 8.89 -4.75
C LYS A 73 -11.12 9.24 -3.32
N GLY A 74 -9.92 9.80 -3.19
CA GLY A 74 -9.46 10.30 -1.90
C GLY A 74 -10.28 11.52 -1.47
N ARG A 75 -10.58 11.62 -0.18
CA ARG A 75 -11.06 12.87 0.42
C ARG A 75 -9.85 13.69 0.86
N TYR A 76 -9.88 14.98 0.58
CA TYR A 76 -8.78 15.87 0.89
C TYR A 76 -9.20 16.82 1.99
N TYR A 77 -8.27 17.10 2.89
CA TYR A 77 -8.49 17.95 4.05
C TYR A 77 -7.39 18.97 4.12
N ILE A 78 -7.71 20.14 4.67
CA ILE A 78 -6.72 21.11 5.09
C ILE A 78 -6.55 21.01 6.60
N SER A 79 -5.30 20.95 7.07
CA SER A 79 -4.95 21.23 8.45
C SER A 79 -4.22 22.57 8.49
N ALA A 80 -4.73 23.51 9.26
CA ALA A 80 -4.25 24.88 9.20
C ALA A 80 -4.11 25.55 10.56
N SER A 81 -3.12 26.44 10.65
CA SER A 81 -2.83 27.26 11.84
C SER A 81 -4.03 28.09 12.32
N TRP A 82 -4.88 28.59 11.42
CA TRP A 82 -6.08 29.36 11.78
C TRP A 82 -7.24 28.50 12.29
N LYS A 83 -7.13 27.18 12.16
CA LYS A 83 -8.09 26.20 12.67
C LYS A 83 -7.48 25.30 13.75
N ASN A 84 -6.46 25.78 14.47
CA ASN A 84 -5.74 25.01 15.48
C ASN A 84 -5.25 23.64 14.97
N TRP A 85 -4.90 23.55 13.69
CA TRP A 85 -4.49 22.32 13.01
C TRP A 85 -5.55 21.20 12.96
N GLU A 86 -6.82 21.52 13.19
CA GLU A 86 -7.93 20.60 12.92
C GLU A 86 -8.11 20.37 11.41
N LEU A 87 -8.59 19.18 11.05
CA LEU A 87 -8.89 18.84 9.67
C LEU A 87 -10.20 19.48 9.21
N GLU A 88 -10.20 20.04 8.00
CA GLU A 88 -11.39 20.52 7.31
C GLU A 88 -11.44 19.94 5.90
N GLU A 89 -12.54 19.30 5.56
CA GLU A 89 -12.70 18.67 4.25
C GLU A 89 -12.78 19.74 3.14
N LEU A 90 -12.00 19.54 2.08
CA LEU A 90 -12.04 20.34 0.86
C LEU A 90 -13.21 19.89 -0.01
N VAL A 91 -13.83 20.82 -0.72
CA VAL A 91 -14.95 20.54 -1.63
C VAL A 91 -14.43 20.31 -3.04
N GLU A 92 -14.75 19.16 -3.65
CA GLU A 92 -14.46 18.88 -5.07
C GLU A 92 -15.32 19.80 -5.96
N ASP A 93 -14.70 20.46 -6.93
CA ASP A 93 -15.40 21.28 -7.92
C ASP A 93 -16.14 20.36 -8.92
N PRO A 94 -17.49 20.41 -9.00
CA PRO A 94 -18.24 19.59 -9.95
C PRO A 94 -17.97 19.94 -11.41
N ALA A 95 -17.49 21.15 -11.72
CA ALA A 95 -17.13 21.56 -13.08
C ALA A 95 -15.72 21.11 -13.48
N ALA A 96 -14.86 20.78 -12.51
CA ALA A 96 -13.46 20.39 -12.73
C ALA A 96 -13.05 19.23 -11.81
N PRO A 97 -13.43 17.97 -12.13
CA PRO A 97 -13.11 16.80 -11.32
C PRO A 97 -11.62 16.70 -10.98
N GLY A 98 -11.32 16.35 -9.73
CA GLY A 98 -9.95 16.34 -9.20
C GLY A 98 -9.43 17.70 -8.72
N THR A 99 -10.19 18.78 -8.89
CA THR A 99 -9.89 20.09 -8.28
C THR A 99 -10.65 20.21 -6.97
N TYR A 100 -9.95 20.56 -5.90
CA TYR A 100 -10.53 20.72 -4.57
C TYR A 100 -10.31 22.14 -4.07
N SER A 101 -11.30 22.71 -3.39
CA SER A 101 -11.25 24.09 -2.92
C SER A 101 -11.85 24.25 -1.52
N ILE A 102 -11.39 25.27 -0.82
CA ILE A 102 -11.97 25.77 0.43
C ILE A 102 -11.75 27.28 0.49
N GLU A 103 -12.70 27.99 1.07
CA GLU A 103 -12.56 29.41 1.38
C GLU A 103 -12.24 29.58 2.86
N ALA A 104 -11.14 30.26 3.17
CA ALA A 104 -10.70 30.51 4.54
C ALA A 104 -10.51 32.01 4.78
N VAL A 105 -11.01 32.49 5.92
CA VAL A 105 -10.81 33.87 6.37
C VAL A 105 -9.77 33.91 7.48
N LEU A 106 -8.66 34.59 7.23
CA LEU A 106 -7.61 34.78 8.23
C LEU A 106 -7.90 36.07 9.01
N LEU A 107 -8.04 35.95 10.33
CA LEU A 107 -8.25 37.11 11.20
C LEU A 107 -7.01 38.00 11.29
N TYR A 108 -5.83 37.43 11.13
CA TYR A 108 -4.55 38.13 11.28
C TYR A 108 -3.50 37.56 10.33
N GLY A 109 -2.79 38.46 9.63
CA GLY A 109 -1.53 38.15 8.93
C GLY A 109 -1.60 36.98 7.95
N ALA A 110 -0.53 36.18 7.95
CA ALA A 110 -0.39 34.97 7.14
C ALA A 110 -0.64 33.71 7.98
N GLY A 111 -1.03 32.63 7.32
CA GLY A 111 -1.26 31.33 7.95
C GLY A 111 -0.43 30.23 7.29
N ALA A 112 -0.08 29.22 8.07
CA ALA A 112 0.48 27.96 7.56
C ALA A 112 -0.64 26.91 7.44
N PHE A 113 -0.51 26.03 6.45
CA PHE A 113 -1.40 24.91 6.24
C PHE A 113 -0.67 23.72 5.61
N GLN A 114 -1.31 22.56 5.70
CA GLN A 114 -0.93 21.30 5.07
C GLN A 114 -2.19 20.67 4.45
N VAL A 115 -2.02 19.96 3.34
CA VAL A 115 -3.10 19.16 2.76
C VAL A 115 -2.90 17.71 3.18
N VAL A 116 -3.95 17.09 3.72
CA VAL A 116 -3.95 15.71 4.22
C VAL A 116 -4.96 14.91 3.41
N ARG A 117 -4.58 13.72 2.94
CA ARG A 117 -5.50 12.82 2.23
C ARG A 117 -6.05 11.76 3.18
N ASN A 118 -7.35 11.50 3.08
CA ASN A 118 -8.06 10.46 3.83
C ASN A 118 -7.87 10.52 5.37
N GLU A 119 -7.63 11.73 5.92
CA GLU A 119 -7.33 11.93 7.35
C GLU A 119 -6.06 11.18 7.83
N ASP A 120 -5.20 10.75 6.90
CA ASP A 120 -3.96 10.05 7.19
C ASP A 120 -2.76 11.00 7.16
N TRP A 121 -2.17 11.24 8.32
CA TRP A 121 -0.98 12.08 8.48
C TRP A 121 0.29 11.52 7.82
N ALA A 122 0.27 10.27 7.36
CA ALA A 122 1.32 9.73 6.49
C ALA A 122 1.15 10.17 5.02
N GLU A 123 -0.02 10.66 4.62
CA GLU A 123 -0.35 11.15 3.27
C GLU A 123 -0.53 12.68 3.25
N VAL A 124 0.55 13.42 3.51
CA VAL A 124 0.59 14.91 3.55
C VAL A 124 1.32 15.48 2.33
N PHE A 125 0.83 16.62 1.80
CA PHE A 125 1.38 17.35 0.65
C PHE A 125 1.86 18.76 1.03
#